data_AF-R7LPU7-F1
#
_entry.id   AF-R7LPU7-F1
#
_cell.length_a   1.000
_cell.length_b   1.000
_cell.length_c   1.000
_cell.angle_alpha   90.00
_cell.angle_beta   90.00
_cell.angle_gamma   90.00
#
_symmetry.space_group_name_H-M   'P 1'
#
loop_
_entity.id
_entity.type
_entity.pdbx_description
1 polymer ?
#
loop_
_entity_poly.entity_id
_entity_poly.type
_entity_poly.pdbx_seq_one_letter_code
_entity_poly.pdbx_strand_id
1 'polypeptide(L)'
;MIVLIMFGLIRRNNISEKISSNNLNENTIITDNNNNSSVFTDEQVRVTLSNYLELLANENCDNLLQWLNENGKLNYDSSKNTILNDGTVITSIRFSDYKNAMLNYVSENEFERNWNLTLYFNENSDGYLTKLQGGGAYCPYTIESITHNDDLNYIAKTYYSNSYDYPITKYYKDFSFGIKSCNGNCVIDSIKEV
;
A
#
# COMPACT_ATOMS: atom_id res chain seq x y z
N MET A 1 -0.95 -51.56 -33.95
CA MET A 1 -0.90 -50.09 -33.97
C MET A 1 0.49 -49.69 -33.51
N ILE A 2 1.29 -49.15 -34.42
CA ILE A 2 2.68 -48.70 -34.24
C ILE A 2 2.66 -47.19 -33.91
N VAL A 3 3.77 -46.69 -33.33
CA VAL A 3 4.41 -45.36 -33.49
C VAL A 3 4.49 -44.63 -32.14
N LEU A 4 5.60 -44.02 -31.70
CA LEU A 4 7.04 -44.05 -31.99
C LEU A 4 7.70 -43.11 -30.94
N ILE A 5 9.00 -43.28 -30.73
CA ILE A 5 9.89 -42.63 -29.77
C ILE A 5 10.07 -41.12 -30.05
N MET A 6 10.39 -40.33 -29.02
CA MET A 6 11.40 -39.26 -29.15
C MET A 6 12.13 -38.96 -27.83
N PHE A 7 13.42 -39.31 -27.82
CA PHE A 7 14.44 -38.83 -26.88
C PHE A 7 14.93 -37.45 -27.34
N GLY A 8 14.98 -36.48 -26.43
CA GLY A 8 15.65 -35.19 -26.63
C GLY A 8 16.90 -35.11 -25.76
N LEU A 9 18.06 -35.31 -26.39
CA LEU A 9 19.41 -35.18 -25.83
C LEU A 9 19.86 -33.71 -26.01
N ILE A 10 20.25 -32.99 -24.96
CA ILE A 10 21.08 -31.77 -25.10
C ILE A 10 22.29 -31.84 -24.16
N ARG A 11 23.45 -31.67 -24.80
CA ARG A 11 24.82 -31.77 -24.32
C ARG A 11 25.18 -30.79 -23.21
N ARG A 12 25.97 -31.28 -22.24
CA ARG A 12 26.98 -30.48 -21.52
C ARG A 12 28.08 -30.07 -22.50
N ASN A 13 28.37 -28.78 -22.59
CA ASN A 13 29.67 -28.28 -23.05
C ASN A 13 30.31 -27.50 -21.89
N ASN A 14 31.38 -28.08 -21.33
CA ASN A 14 32.37 -27.34 -20.56
C ASN A 14 33.35 -26.71 -21.56
N ILE A 15 33.51 -25.40 -21.53
CA ILE A 15 34.69 -24.73 -22.08
C ILE A 15 35.26 -23.88 -20.94
N SER A 16 36.41 -24.31 -20.42
CA SER A 16 37.31 -23.43 -19.67
C SER A 16 38.31 -22.87 -20.67
N GLU A 17 38.46 -21.54 -20.75
CA GLU A 17 39.67 -20.94 -21.29
C GLU A 17 40.19 -19.84 -20.36
N LYS A 18 41.52 -19.83 -20.28
CA LYS A 18 42.39 -19.06 -19.42
C LYS A 18 42.29 -17.55 -19.67
N ILE A 19 42.50 -16.82 -18.58
CA ILE A 19 42.83 -15.39 -18.51
C ILE A 19 44.10 -15.09 -19.34
N SER A 20 44.05 -14.02 -20.14
CA SER A 20 45.24 -13.22 -20.45
C SER A 20 44.87 -11.73 -20.39
N SER A 21 45.54 -11.03 -19.50
CA SER A 21 45.44 -9.60 -19.20
C SER A 21 46.11 -8.75 -20.28
N ASN A 22 45.49 -7.62 -20.63
CA ASN A 22 46.19 -6.40 -21.03
C ASN A 22 45.36 -5.18 -20.59
N ASN A 23 45.98 -4.31 -19.80
CA ASN A 23 45.45 -3.06 -19.30
C ASN A 23 45.16 -2.08 -20.44
N LEU A 24 43.98 -1.46 -20.41
CA LEU A 24 43.77 -0.09 -20.87
C LEU A 24 42.75 0.57 -19.92
N ASN A 25 43.25 1.57 -19.20
CA ASN A 25 42.47 2.54 -18.44
C ASN A 25 41.55 3.29 -19.40
N GLU A 26 40.24 3.08 -19.30
CA GLU A 26 39.26 4.14 -19.47
C GLU A 26 38.23 4.01 -18.36
N ASN A 27 38.06 5.09 -17.58
CA ASN A 27 36.97 5.25 -16.64
C ASN A 27 35.65 5.22 -17.42
N THR A 28 35.07 4.04 -17.60
CA THR A 28 33.63 3.94 -17.82
C THR A 28 33.00 3.75 -16.46
N ILE A 29 32.73 4.86 -15.78
CA ILE A 29 31.61 4.90 -14.86
C ILE A 29 30.41 4.54 -15.74
N ILE A 30 29.97 3.29 -15.66
CA ILE A 30 28.62 2.94 -16.11
C ILE A 30 27.72 3.68 -15.14
N THR A 31 27.42 4.93 -15.45
CA THR A 31 26.21 5.55 -14.97
C THR A 31 25.11 4.71 -15.59
N ASP A 32 24.58 3.77 -14.80
CA ASP A 32 23.21 3.31 -14.97
C ASP A 32 22.32 4.54 -14.82
N ASN A 33 22.23 5.35 -15.87
CA ASN A 33 21.13 6.26 -16.11
C ASN A 33 19.93 5.39 -16.49
N ASN A 34 19.51 4.52 -15.58
CA ASN A 34 18.16 4.00 -15.56
C ASN A 34 17.27 5.13 -15.04
N ASN A 35 17.05 6.13 -15.90
CA ASN A 35 15.82 6.93 -15.89
C ASN A 35 14.64 6.04 -16.34
N ASN A 36 14.51 4.85 -15.76
CA ASN A 36 13.23 4.17 -15.70
C ASN A 36 12.45 4.86 -14.58
N SER A 37 11.96 6.07 -14.87
CA SER A 37 10.73 6.52 -14.24
C SER A 37 9.72 5.43 -14.58
N SER A 38 9.44 4.54 -13.62
CA SER A 38 8.36 3.57 -13.78
C SER A 38 7.08 4.37 -13.75
N VAL A 39 6.66 4.88 -14.91
CA VAL A 39 5.39 5.57 -15.05
C VAL A 39 4.31 4.53 -14.72
N PHE A 40 3.70 4.68 -13.56
CA PHE A 40 2.57 3.84 -13.16
C PHE A 40 1.44 4.02 -14.16
N THR A 41 0.76 2.94 -14.53
CA THR A 41 -0.39 3.04 -15.42
C THR A 41 -1.55 3.73 -14.72
N ASP A 42 -2.43 4.38 -15.47
CA ASP A 42 -3.63 5.03 -14.91
C ASP A 42 -4.46 4.07 -14.04
N GLU A 43 -4.49 2.78 -14.40
CA GLU A 43 -5.15 1.74 -13.62
C GLU A 43 -4.44 1.50 -12.28
N GLN A 44 -3.10 1.42 -12.28
CA GLN A 44 -2.33 1.31 -11.02
C GLN A 44 -2.57 2.52 -10.12
N VAL A 45 -2.60 3.73 -10.67
CA VAL A 45 -2.89 4.95 -9.91
C VAL A 45 -4.30 4.91 -9.33
N ARG A 46 -5.29 4.54 -10.14
CA ARG A 46 -6.69 4.43 -9.71
C ARG A 46 -6.85 3.40 -8.60
N VAL A 47 -6.30 2.20 -8.75
CA VAL A 47 -6.35 1.15 -7.73
C VAL A 47 -5.65 1.61 -6.44
N THR A 48 -4.51 2.28 -6.56
CA THR A 48 -3.76 2.81 -5.42
C THR A 48 -4.60 3.82 -4.63
N LEU A 49 -5.22 4.78 -5.32
CA LEU A 49 -6.10 5.75 -4.67
C LEU A 49 -7.34 5.09 -4.08
N SER A 50 -8.00 4.17 -4.81
CA SER A 50 -9.17 3.45 -4.30
C SER A 50 -8.85 2.72 -2.99
N ASN A 51 -7.74 1.99 -2.94
CA ASN A 51 -7.32 1.28 -1.73
C ASN A 51 -7.03 2.24 -0.58
N TYR A 52 -6.41 3.39 -0.86
CA TYR A 52 -6.16 4.40 0.17
C TYR A 52 -7.47 4.98 0.75
N LEU A 53 -8.45 5.30 -0.12
CA LEU A 53 -9.73 5.83 0.32
C LEU A 53 -10.55 4.77 1.10
N GLU A 54 -10.40 3.49 0.77
CA GLU A 54 -10.94 2.38 1.55
C GLU A 54 -10.30 2.27 2.93
N LEU A 55 -8.98 2.46 3.05
CA LEU A 55 -8.31 2.54 4.35
C LEU A 55 -8.91 3.67 5.20
N LEU A 56 -9.11 4.86 4.62
CA LEU A 56 -9.72 5.99 5.33
C LEU A 56 -11.15 5.69 5.79
N ALA A 57 -11.97 5.09 4.92
CA ALA A 57 -13.35 4.77 5.25
C ALA A 57 -13.44 3.73 6.39
N ASN A 58 -12.54 2.74 6.39
CA ASN A 58 -12.50 1.70 7.41
C ASN A 58 -11.83 2.15 8.72
N GLU A 59 -10.89 3.09 8.68
CA GLU A 59 -10.36 3.75 9.87
C GLU A 59 -11.47 4.53 10.58
N ASN A 60 -12.24 5.32 9.83
CA ASN A 60 -13.33 6.13 10.39
C ASN A 60 -14.38 5.30 11.13
N CYS A 61 -14.65 4.05 10.72
CA CYS A 61 -15.67 3.19 11.33
C CYS A 61 -15.11 2.04 12.19
N ASP A 62 -13.85 2.14 12.62
CA ASP A 62 -13.19 1.16 13.49
C ASP A 62 -13.06 -0.26 12.91
N ASN A 63 -12.99 -0.37 11.57
CA ASN A 63 -12.89 -1.64 10.84
C ASN A 63 -11.55 -1.84 10.12
N LEU A 64 -10.61 -0.89 10.22
CA LEU A 64 -9.33 -0.95 9.51
C LEU A 64 -8.58 -2.29 9.68
N LEU A 65 -8.45 -2.79 10.91
CA LEU A 65 -7.74 -4.05 11.17
C LEU A 65 -8.46 -5.27 10.57
N GLN A 66 -9.79 -5.25 10.57
CA GLN A 66 -10.61 -6.29 9.95
C GLN A 66 -10.43 -6.26 8.43
N TRP A 67 -10.47 -5.08 7.82
CA TRP A 67 -10.26 -4.90 6.38
C TRP A 67 -8.86 -5.37 5.95
N LEU A 68 -7.81 -5.02 6.70
CA LEU A 68 -6.45 -5.48 6.44
C LEU A 68 -6.34 -7.02 6.53
N ASN A 69 -7.06 -7.63 7.46
CA ASN A 69 -7.12 -9.08 7.60
C ASN A 69 -7.86 -9.76 6.43
N GLU A 70 -8.99 -9.22 6.00
CA GLU A 70 -9.75 -9.71 4.85
C GLU A 70 -8.96 -9.59 3.53
N ASN A 71 -8.08 -8.60 3.43
CA ASN A 71 -7.15 -8.44 2.31
C ASN A 71 -5.85 -9.25 2.45
N GLY A 72 -5.75 -10.12 3.47
CA GLY A 72 -4.60 -11.00 3.68
C GLY A 72 -3.31 -10.27 4.06
N LYS A 73 -3.40 -9.04 4.57
CA LYS A 73 -2.26 -8.22 4.99
C LYS A 73 -1.96 -8.32 6.48
N LEU A 74 -2.93 -8.82 7.25
CA LEU A 74 -2.83 -8.96 8.70
C LEU A 74 -3.52 -10.26 9.13
N ASN A 75 -3.20 -10.77 10.31
CA ASN A 75 -3.91 -11.89 10.93
C ASN A 75 -4.61 -11.39 12.20
N TYR A 76 -5.71 -10.67 12.03
CA TYR A 76 -6.42 -10.00 13.11
C TYR A 76 -7.65 -10.79 13.55
N ASP A 77 -7.82 -10.89 14.87
CA ASP A 77 -8.92 -11.57 15.53
C ASP A 77 -9.39 -10.71 16.70
N SER A 78 -10.53 -10.05 16.52
CA SER A 78 -11.09 -9.11 17.49
C SER A 78 -11.51 -9.78 18.80
N SER A 79 -11.74 -11.11 18.81
CA SER A 79 -12.07 -11.86 20.02
C SER A 79 -10.91 -11.95 21.01
N LYS A 80 -9.68 -11.68 20.55
CA LYS A 80 -8.46 -11.68 21.37
C LYS A 80 -8.12 -10.30 21.94
N ASN A 81 -8.95 -9.30 21.70
CA ASN A 81 -8.73 -7.95 22.21
C ASN A 81 -8.97 -7.88 23.72
N THR A 82 -8.15 -7.10 24.41
CA THR A 82 -8.38 -6.70 25.80
C THR A 82 -8.87 -5.27 25.82
N ILE A 83 -10.06 -5.03 26.37
CA ILE A 83 -10.67 -3.70 26.46
C ILE A 83 -10.50 -3.18 27.89
N LEU A 84 -9.89 -2.01 28.02
CA LEU A 84 -9.70 -1.31 29.29
C LEU A 84 -10.89 -0.42 29.60
N ASN A 85 -11.04 -0.04 30.87
CA ASN A 85 -12.18 0.77 31.34
C ASN A 85 -12.22 2.19 30.72
N ASP A 86 -11.10 2.68 30.21
CA ASP A 86 -11.00 3.98 29.53
C ASP A 86 -11.34 3.91 28.03
N GLY A 87 -11.75 2.74 27.53
CA GLY A 87 -12.07 2.51 26.12
C GLY A 87 -10.85 2.16 25.26
N THR A 88 -9.65 2.06 25.84
CA THR A 88 -8.47 1.56 25.12
C THR A 88 -8.61 0.08 24.85
N VAL A 89 -8.31 -0.32 23.62
CA VAL A 89 -8.30 -1.70 23.15
C VAL A 89 -6.85 -2.10 22.89
N ILE A 90 -6.33 -3.06 23.65
CA ILE A 90 -5.07 -3.73 23.36
C ILE A 90 -5.38 -4.89 22.42
N THR A 91 -4.83 -4.85 21.21
CA THR A 91 -5.09 -5.87 20.19
C THR A 91 -4.10 -7.03 20.30
N SER A 92 -4.40 -8.14 19.63
CA SER A 92 -3.45 -9.26 19.48
C SER A 92 -2.34 -9.01 18.45
N ILE A 93 -2.35 -7.86 17.78
CA ILE A 93 -1.45 -7.51 16.68
C ILE A 93 -0.22 -6.78 17.20
N ARG A 94 0.97 -7.15 16.70
CA ARG A 94 2.19 -6.36 16.91
C ARG A 94 2.12 -5.07 16.13
N PHE A 95 2.57 -3.96 16.72
CA PHE A 95 2.59 -2.68 16.01
C PHE A 95 3.41 -2.75 14.70
N SER A 96 4.52 -3.49 14.72
CA SER A 96 5.33 -3.77 13.54
C SER A 96 4.56 -4.46 12.40
N ASP A 97 3.66 -5.39 12.74
CA ASP A 97 2.88 -6.13 11.74
C ASP A 97 1.83 -5.22 11.10
N TYR A 98 1.21 -4.36 11.91
CA TYR A 98 0.34 -3.30 11.42
C TYR A 98 1.07 -2.33 10.49
N LYS A 99 2.24 -1.81 10.90
CA LYS A 99 3.07 -0.93 10.03
C LYS A 99 3.40 -1.63 8.72
N ASN A 100 3.87 -2.88 8.75
CA ASN A 100 4.19 -3.64 7.55
C ASN A 100 2.96 -3.84 6.64
N ALA A 101 1.78 -4.09 7.22
CA ALA A 101 0.53 -4.17 6.46
C ALA A 101 0.21 -2.84 5.75
N MET A 102 0.28 -1.71 6.47
CA MET A 102 0.01 -0.38 5.93
C MET A 102 0.99 0.03 4.83
N LEU A 103 2.26 -0.35 4.93
CA LEU A 103 3.29 -0.05 3.90
C LEU A 103 3.06 -0.75 2.56
N ASN A 104 2.02 -1.60 2.44
CA ASN A 104 1.53 -2.08 1.14
C ASN A 104 0.69 -1.03 0.38
N TYR A 105 0.26 0.04 1.04
CA TYR A 105 -0.70 1.02 0.52
C TYR A 105 -0.20 2.46 0.61
N VAL A 106 0.62 2.75 1.63
CA VAL A 106 1.19 4.07 1.88
C VAL A 106 2.70 4.00 1.98
N SER A 107 3.37 5.12 1.74
CA SER A 107 4.79 5.26 2.01
C SER A 107 5.07 5.35 3.51
N GLU A 108 6.33 5.17 3.91
CA GLU A 108 6.71 5.34 5.31
C GLU A 108 6.47 6.78 5.78
N ASN A 109 6.78 7.79 4.97
CA ASN A 109 6.51 9.18 5.33
C ASN A 109 5.01 9.45 5.54
N GLU A 110 4.17 8.90 4.66
CA GLU A 110 2.72 9.03 4.77
C GLU A 110 2.17 8.28 5.98
N PHE A 111 2.68 7.07 6.24
CA PHE A 111 2.36 6.29 7.44
C PHE A 111 2.68 7.09 8.71
N GLU A 112 3.91 7.59 8.83
CA GLU A 112 4.34 8.34 10.01
C GLU A 112 3.50 9.60 10.21
N ARG A 113 3.12 10.31 9.14
CA ARG A 113 2.33 11.54 9.24
C ARG A 113 0.87 11.31 9.60
N ASN A 114 0.22 10.34 8.95
CA ASN A 114 -1.23 10.23 8.96
C ASN A 114 -1.77 8.96 9.63
N TRP A 115 -0.93 7.95 9.85
CA TRP A 115 -1.36 6.62 10.34
C TRP A 115 -0.68 6.17 11.63
N ASN A 116 0.50 6.73 11.96
CA ASN A 116 1.18 6.54 13.23
C ASN A 116 0.86 7.66 14.23
N LEU A 117 0.68 8.90 13.74
CA LEU A 117 0.57 10.09 14.59
C LEU A 117 -0.85 10.66 14.70
N THR A 118 -1.81 10.12 13.96
CA THR A 118 -3.21 10.58 13.98
C THR A 118 -4.17 9.43 14.22
N LEU A 119 -5.07 9.68 15.18
CA LEU A 119 -6.28 8.95 15.53
C LEU A 119 -6.11 7.43 15.75
N TYR A 120 -6.10 7.09 17.04
CA TYR A 120 -6.46 5.77 17.56
C TYR A 120 -5.52 4.60 17.28
N PHE A 121 -4.31 4.73 16.75
CA PHE A 121 -3.39 3.58 16.67
C PHE A 121 -2.03 3.91 17.28
N ASN A 122 -1.62 3.18 18.31
CA ASN A 122 -0.35 3.39 19.03
C ASN A 122 0.33 2.06 19.35
N GLU A 123 1.61 2.12 19.71
CA GLU A 123 2.35 0.99 20.28
C GLU A 123 2.36 1.08 21.81
N ASN A 124 2.00 0.01 22.51
CA ASN A 124 2.19 -0.07 23.96
C ASN A 124 3.62 -0.51 24.33
N SER A 125 3.93 -0.48 25.63
CA SER A 125 5.25 -0.89 26.16
C SER A 125 5.66 -2.33 25.81
N ASP A 126 4.69 -3.19 25.52
CA ASP A 126 4.92 -4.59 25.20
C ASP A 126 5.06 -4.81 23.68
N GLY A 127 4.93 -3.77 22.85
CA GLY A 127 5.04 -3.82 21.38
C GLY A 127 3.76 -4.25 20.66
N TYR A 128 2.61 -4.19 21.34
CA TYR A 128 1.30 -4.47 20.74
C TYR A 128 0.63 -3.18 20.29
N LEU A 129 -0.13 -3.29 19.21
CA LEU A 129 -0.98 -2.23 18.71
C LEU A 129 -2.14 -2.00 19.68
N THR A 130 -2.29 -0.75 20.12
CA THR A 130 -3.44 -0.27 20.87
C THR A 130 -4.27 0.67 20.04
N LYS A 131 -5.56 0.70 20.34
CA LYS A 131 -6.49 1.65 19.73
C LYS A 131 -7.56 2.13 20.70
N LEU A 132 -8.34 3.14 20.33
CA LEU A 132 -9.58 3.42 21.06
C LEU A 132 -10.74 2.62 20.48
N GLN A 133 -11.75 2.39 21.30
CA GLN A 133 -13.01 1.81 20.89
C GLN A 133 -13.93 2.90 20.34
N GLY A 134 -14.55 2.62 19.18
CA GLY A 134 -15.56 3.48 18.59
C GLY A 134 -15.13 4.09 17.26
N GLY A 135 -16.11 4.39 16.43
CA GLY A 135 -15.96 4.97 15.11
C GLY A 135 -17.24 5.67 14.67
N GLY A 136 -17.14 6.44 13.60
CA GLY A 136 -18.27 7.02 12.89
C GLY A 136 -18.92 6.05 11.90
N ALA A 137 -19.69 6.61 10.98
CA ALA A 137 -20.29 5.87 9.89
C ALA A 137 -19.24 5.43 8.86
N TYR A 138 -19.44 4.26 8.25
CA TYR A 138 -18.68 3.88 7.07
C TYR A 138 -19.05 4.79 5.89
N CYS A 139 -18.06 5.50 5.34
CA CYS A 139 -18.25 6.49 4.28
C CYS A 139 -17.36 6.12 3.07
N PRO A 140 -17.81 5.21 2.20
CA PRO A 140 -17.04 4.82 1.02
C PRO A 140 -16.98 5.97 0.02
N TYR A 141 -15.80 6.16 -0.56
CA TYR A 141 -15.58 7.18 -1.59
C TYR A 141 -15.79 6.60 -2.99
N THR A 142 -16.34 7.42 -3.88
CA THR A 142 -16.38 7.17 -5.31
C THR A 142 -15.45 8.15 -6.02
N ILE A 143 -14.54 7.62 -6.84
CA ILE A 143 -13.63 8.43 -7.66
C ILE A 143 -14.31 8.74 -9.00
N GLU A 144 -14.63 10.01 -9.23
CA GLU A 144 -15.23 10.46 -10.49
C GLU A 144 -14.18 10.59 -11.59
N SER A 145 -13.06 11.22 -11.27
CA SER A 145 -11.96 11.43 -12.21
C SER A 145 -10.62 11.55 -11.49
N ILE A 146 -9.55 11.17 -12.17
CA ILE A 146 -8.17 11.45 -11.76
C ILE A 146 -7.52 12.20 -12.92
N THR A 147 -6.93 13.35 -12.61
CA THR A 147 -6.19 14.17 -13.56
C THR A 147 -4.73 14.20 -13.13
N HIS A 148 -3.84 13.90 -14.08
CA HIS A 148 -2.40 14.02 -13.88
C HIS A 148 -1.99 15.50 -13.90
N ASN A 149 -1.25 15.94 -12.88
CA ASN A 149 -0.81 17.34 -12.77
C ASN A 149 0.67 17.50 -13.15
N ASP A 150 1.54 16.60 -12.67
CA ASP A 150 2.99 16.52 -12.97
C ASP A 150 3.49 15.10 -12.61
N ASP A 151 4.67 14.67 -13.09
CA ASP A 151 5.33 13.34 -12.91
C ASP A 151 4.54 12.29 -12.10
N LEU A 152 4.51 12.40 -10.77
CA LEU A 152 3.84 11.48 -9.85
C LEU A 152 2.77 12.14 -8.97
N ASN A 153 2.25 13.31 -9.36
CA ASN A 153 1.25 14.09 -8.65
C ASN A 153 -0.07 14.18 -9.45
N TYR A 154 -1.18 13.99 -8.74
CA TYR A 154 -2.51 13.85 -9.30
C TYR A 154 -3.53 14.67 -8.52
N ILE A 155 -4.65 14.97 -9.18
CA ILE A 155 -5.86 15.52 -8.56
C ILE A 155 -6.99 14.54 -8.82
N ALA A 156 -7.66 14.09 -7.76
CA ALA A 156 -8.86 13.28 -7.84
C ALA A 156 -10.08 14.09 -7.43
N LYS A 157 -11.14 13.96 -8.23
CA LYS A 157 -12.48 14.39 -7.85
C LYS A 157 -13.23 13.21 -7.27
N THR A 158 -13.71 13.36 -6.04
CA THR A 158 -14.39 12.28 -5.35
C THR A 158 -15.64 12.78 -4.64
N TYR A 159 -16.52 11.84 -4.32
CA TYR A 159 -17.57 12.08 -3.34
C TYR A 159 -17.73 10.85 -2.45
N TYR A 160 -18.21 11.06 -1.24
CA TYR A 160 -18.72 9.99 -0.40
C TYR A 160 -20.20 10.20 -0.12
N SER A 161 -20.87 9.11 0.25
CA SER A 161 -22.25 9.14 0.71
C SER A 161 -22.34 8.33 1.99
N ASN A 162 -23.09 8.85 2.95
CA ASN A 162 -23.40 8.12 4.17
C ASN A 162 -24.69 7.33 3.94
N SER A 163 -24.67 6.02 4.22
CA SER A 163 -25.84 5.15 4.11
C SER A 163 -26.99 5.55 5.04
N TYR A 164 -26.72 6.39 6.05
CA TYR A 164 -27.72 6.88 6.99
C TYR A 164 -28.45 8.15 6.53
N ASP A 165 -28.01 8.80 5.45
CA ASP A 165 -28.69 9.99 4.94
C ASP A 165 -29.88 9.62 4.06
N TYR A 166 -31.05 10.19 4.36
CA TYR A 166 -32.24 10.10 3.53
C TYR A 166 -32.82 11.49 3.24
N PRO A 167 -32.80 11.97 1.98
CA PRO A 167 -32.28 11.28 0.78
C PRO A 167 -30.75 11.11 0.83
N ILE A 168 -30.24 10.13 0.08
CA ILE A 168 -28.79 9.91 -0.07
C ILE A 168 -28.15 11.20 -0.58
N THR A 169 -27.31 11.80 0.24
CA THR A 169 -26.60 13.04 -0.09
C THR A 169 -25.17 12.69 -0.53
N LYS A 170 -24.69 13.36 -1.58
CA LYS A 170 -23.30 13.27 -2.03
C LYS A 170 -22.51 14.41 -1.40
N TYR A 171 -21.46 14.06 -0.67
CA TYR A 171 -20.50 14.99 -0.11
C TYR A 171 -19.25 14.94 -0.98
N TYR A 172 -19.07 15.99 -1.77
CA TYR A 172 -17.90 16.11 -2.65
C TYR A 172 -16.67 16.45 -1.82
N LYS A 173 -15.57 15.78 -2.14
CA LYS A 173 -14.26 15.99 -1.54
C LYS A 173 -13.20 15.72 -2.61
N ASP A 174 -12.41 16.73 -2.93
CA ASP A 174 -11.34 16.60 -3.92
C ASP A 174 -10.01 16.36 -3.19
N PHE A 175 -9.13 15.60 -3.82
CA PHE A 175 -7.82 15.26 -3.24
C PHE A 175 -6.70 15.58 -4.20
N SER A 176 -5.63 16.19 -3.69
CA SER A 176 -4.33 16.20 -4.36
C SER A 176 -3.45 15.14 -3.71
N PHE A 177 -2.86 14.26 -4.52
CA PHE A 177 -2.07 13.14 -4.01
C PHE A 177 -0.85 12.85 -4.87
N GLY A 178 0.20 12.35 -4.23
CA GLY A 178 1.42 11.85 -4.86
C GLY A 178 1.55 10.34 -4.72
N ILE A 179 2.11 9.67 -5.72
CA ILE A 179 2.41 8.24 -5.69
C ILE A 179 3.91 7.97 -5.73
N LYS A 180 4.33 6.78 -5.29
CA LYS A 180 5.71 6.30 -5.47
C LYS A 180 5.80 4.78 -5.50
N SER A 181 6.97 4.30 -5.89
CA SER A 181 7.34 2.89 -5.78
C SER A 181 7.92 2.61 -4.39
N CYS A 182 7.29 1.69 -3.66
CA CYS A 182 7.80 1.15 -2.39
C CYS A 182 7.80 -0.38 -2.49
N ASN A 183 8.97 -1.01 -2.44
CA ASN A 183 9.11 -2.47 -2.51
C ASN A 183 8.40 -3.11 -3.73
N GLY A 184 8.39 -2.42 -4.87
CA GLY A 184 7.71 -2.87 -6.09
C GLY A 184 6.20 -2.60 -6.14
N ASN A 185 5.62 -1.98 -5.10
CA ASN A 185 4.22 -1.56 -5.06
C ASN A 185 4.08 -0.07 -5.43
N CYS A 186 2.99 0.26 -6.12
CA CYS A 186 2.52 1.64 -6.25
C CYS A 186 1.76 2.01 -4.96
N VAL A 187 2.22 3.04 -4.25
CA VAL A 187 1.63 3.48 -2.96
C VAL A 187 1.42 4.99 -2.93
N ILE A 188 0.53 5.45 -2.05
CA ILE A 188 0.36 6.89 -1.76
C ILE A 188 1.56 7.39 -0.94
N ASP A 189 2.25 8.40 -1.44
CA ASP A 189 3.34 9.06 -0.71
C ASP A 189 2.90 10.33 0.02
N SER A 190 1.83 10.96 -0.47
CA SER A 190 1.20 12.10 0.18
C SER A 190 -0.22 12.26 -0.33
N ILE A 191 -1.11 12.75 0.52
CA ILE A 191 -2.46 13.15 0.13
C ILE A 191 -2.95 14.32 0.98
N LYS A 192 -3.75 15.19 0.38
CA LYS A 192 -4.47 16.26 1.08
C LYS A 192 -5.78 16.59 0.38
N GLU A 193 -6.76 17.00 1.16
CA GLU A 193 -7.99 17.62 0.67
C GLU A 193 -7.66 18.99 0.04
N VAL A 194 -8.35 19.35 -1.04
CA VAL A 194 -8.16 20.61 -1.79
C VAL A 194 -9.45 21.39 -2.01
#